data_AF-A0A8I2YGP9-F1
#
_entry.id   AF-A0A8I2YGP9-F1
#
_cell.length_a   1.000
_cell.length_b   1.000
_cell.length_c   1.000
_cell.angle_alpha   90.00
_cell.angle_beta   90.00
_cell.angle_gamma   90.00
#
_symmetry.space_group_name_H-M   'P 1'
#
loop_
_entity.id
_entity.type
_entity.pdbx_description
1 polymer ?
#
loop_
_entity_poly.entity_id
_entity_poly.type
_entity_poly.pdbx_seq_one_letter_code
_entity_poly.pdbx_strand_id
1 'polypeptide(L)'
;MTAELAFLTLFRATPAQVYESRKRTWPQWGGLLTEDQFLDRAAQMDAMEHAVNSRMITWVLAPRDKPQTLDFMCACETYKRPGLVRYPGSTEVQEVTCYGVASVFTPPHKRGKGYASYMMRLLHWVTSVKTSEYNLPQFPVEWGAPPPVVAEAGNGMFSILYSDVGEEFYKSAGPGIEQAGGWETRSPISTIWKIPEAEVQQGSTDSQWTWLKHGDLDAFWARDVQFIRRTMENLAESSPGYHSERPNAFVSFLPDEGVGSYHIFRSMFAADSIVSTDVWGCREENHRHRSAGLCDMVGRQSEFPNLLRHIQAAARKSSIGKMEIWNLPKHLLKAAAETGGQTFERKKALSGIKWYGTGKTEDIEWILNEK
;
A
#
# COMPACT_ATOMS: atom_id res chain seq x y z
N MET A 1 11.54 -26.21 10.33
CA MET A 1 12.15 -24.98 10.91
C MET A 1 13.46 -25.38 11.58
N THR A 2 14.54 -24.62 11.41
CA THR A 2 15.84 -24.95 12.04
C THR A 2 15.87 -24.41 13.48
N ALA A 3 16.54 -25.11 14.39
CA ALA A 3 16.75 -24.66 15.77
C ALA A 3 17.41 -23.26 15.86
N GLU A 4 18.15 -22.87 14.81
CA GLU A 4 18.80 -21.57 14.67
C GLU A 4 17.82 -20.39 14.63
N LEU A 5 16.64 -20.55 14.01
CA LEU A 5 15.66 -19.46 13.90
C LEU A 5 14.99 -19.12 15.24
N ALA A 6 14.85 -20.08 16.15
CA ALA A 6 14.25 -19.86 17.47
C ALA A 6 15.08 -18.89 18.35
N PHE A 7 16.39 -18.76 18.09
CA PHE A 7 17.27 -17.79 18.75
C PHE A 7 17.07 -16.35 18.26
N LEU A 8 16.33 -16.16 17.17
CA LEU A 8 16.01 -14.86 16.60
C LEU A 8 14.59 -14.44 16.99
N THR A 9 14.37 -13.14 17.11
CA THR A 9 13.02 -12.57 17.19
C THR A 9 12.99 -11.18 16.58
N LEU A 10 11.78 -10.67 16.41
CA LEU A 10 11.52 -9.35 15.89
C LEU A 10 11.65 -8.30 17.00
N PHE A 11 12.35 -7.21 16.71
CA PHE A 11 12.48 -6.05 17.59
C PHE A 11 12.15 -4.77 16.82
N ARG A 12 11.62 -3.78 17.54
CA ARG A 12 11.63 -2.39 17.06
C ARG A 12 13.09 -1.95 16.91
N ALA A 13 13.44 -1.45 15.73
CA ALA A 13 14.80 -1.00 15.43
C ALA A 13 15.20 0.21 16.31
N THR A 14 16.44 0.22 16.78
CA THR A 14 17.05 1.43 17.33
C THR A 14 17.36 2.44 16.21
N PRO A 15 17.60 3.73 16.52
CA PRO A 15 18.00 4.71 15.50
C PRO A 15 19.22 4.27 14.66
N ALA A 16 20.20 3.61 15.29
CA ALA A 16 21.36 3.08 14.59
C ALA A 16 21.01 1.91 13.65
N GLN A 17 20.07 1.04 14.05
CA GLN A 17 19.57 -0.04 13.20
C GLN A 17 18.72 0.49 12.04
N VAL A 18 17.93 1.56 12.25
CA VAL A 18 17.20 2.25 11.17
C VAL A 18 18.17 2.80 10.12
N TYR A 19 19.20 3.52 10.56
CA TYR A 19 20.25 4.05 9.68
C TYR A 19 20.93 2.93 8.89
N GLU A 20 21.36 1.87 9.57
CA GLU A 20 22.01 0.71 8.95
C GLU A 20 21.09 -0.03 7.96
N SER A 21 19.79 -0.16 8.28
CA SER A 21 18.79 -0.74 7.37
C SER A 21 18.72 0.03 6.06
N ARG A 22 18.68 1.36 6.12
CA ARG A 22 18.61 2.23 4.93
C ARG A 22 19.86 2.12 4.09
N LYS A 23 21.03 2.21 4.73
CA LYS A 23 22.33 2.00 4.08
C LYS A 23 22.38 0.66 3.33
N ARG A 24 21.89 -0.42 3.94
CA ARG A 24 21.83 -1.75 3.31
C ARG A 24 20.90 -1.81 2.10
N THR A 25 19.83 -1.03 2.09
CA THR A 25 18.84 -1.01 1.01
C THR A 25 19.20 -0.09 -0.15
N TRP A 26 20.03 0.94 0.10
CA TRP A 26 20.45 1.90 -0.92
C TRP A 26 20.99 1.25 -2.20
N PRO A 27 21.88 0.23 -2.17
CA PRO A 27 22.38 -0.38 -3.40
C PRO A 27 21.30 -0.97 -4.31
N GLN A 28 20.15 -1.35 -3.75
CA GLN A 28 19.05 -1.97 -4.51
C GLN A 28 17.92 -0.99 -4.83
N TRP A 29 17.67 0.00 -3.98
CA TRP A 29 16.51 0.89 -4.07
C TRP A 29 16.87 2.39 -4.17
N GLY A 30 18.17 2.70 -4.22
CA GLY A 30 18.70 4.06 -4.32
C GLY A 30 18.47 4.72 -5.67
N GLY A 31 18.36 3.92 -6.74
CA GLY A 31 18.21 4.44 -8.10
C GLY A 31 19.40 5.32 -8.47
N LEU A 32 19.12 6.58 -8.84
CA LEU A 32 20.13 7.57 -9.22
C LEU A 32 20.71 8.36 -8.04
N LEU A 33 20.18 8.18 -6.82
CA LEU A 33 20.63 8.93 -5.65
C LEU A 33 21.97 8.42 -5.14
N THR A 34 22.82 9.32 -4.66
CA THR A 34 23.96 8.95 -3.80
C THR A 34 23.46 8.36 -2.48
N GLU A 35 24.34 7.67 -1.74
CA GLU A 35 23.98 7.13 -0.41
C GLU A 35 23.49 8.25 0.51
N ASP A 36 24.19 9.38 0.57
CA ASP A 36 23.81 10.54 1.40
C ASP A 36 22.45 11.11 0.98
N GLN A 37 22.21 11.31 -0.31
CA GLN A 37 20.91 11.79 -0.82
C GLN A 37 19.77 10.82 -0.48
N PHE A 38 20.02 9.52 -0.53
CA PHE A 38 19.03 8.50 -0.18
C PHE A 38 18.71 8.52 1.32
N LEU A 39 19.73 8.68 2.17
CA LEU A 39 19.58 8.78 3.62
C LEU A 39 18.88 10.07 4.02
N ASP A 40 19.23 11.21 3.41
CA ASP A 40 18.58 12.50 3.62
C ASP A 40 17.10 12.45 3.21
N ARG A 41 16.79 11.82 2.07
CA ARG A 41 15.41 11.59 1.65
C ARG A 41 14.65 10.77 2.68
N ALA A 42 15.24 9.69 3.18
CA ALA A 42 14.60 8.85 4.19
C ALA A 42 14.35 9.62 5.50
N ALA A 43 15.29 10.49 5.91
CA ALA A 43 15.12 11.35 7.07
C ALA A 43 13.99 12.38 6.88
N GLN A 44 13.84 12.96 5.68
CA GLN A 44 12.71 13.82 5.36
C GLN A 44 11.37 13.07 5.43
N MET A 45 11.33 11.83 4.93
CA MET A 45 10.12 11.00 4.98
C MET A 45 9.74 10.64 6.41
N ASP A 46 10.69 10.39 7.31
CA ASP A 46 10.43 10.14 8.73
C ASP A 46 9.75 11.30 9.46
N ALA A 47 10.00 12.52 8.99
CA ALA A 47 9.43 13.73 9.56
C ALA A 47 8.00 14.02 9.05
N MET A 48 7.52 13.27 8.06
CA MET A 48 6.17 13.45 7.51
C MET A 48 5.11 12.76 8.36
N GLU A 49 3.88 13.23 8.19
CA GLU A 49 2.71 12.79 8.96
C GLU A 49 2.49 11.26 8.95
N HIS A 50 2.79 10.59 7.84
CA HIS A 50 2.63 9.12 7.72
C HIS A 50 3.61 8.31 8.60
N ALA A 51 4.68 8.94 9.11
CA ALA A 51 5.77 8.25 9.81
C ALA A 51 5.89 8.65 11.29
N VAL A 52 5.58 9.90 11.62
CA VAL A 52 5.66 10.43 12.99
C VAL A 52 4.67 9.74 13.94
N ASN A 53 4.84 9.96 15.25
CA ASN A 53 3.98 9.38 16.30
C ASN A 53 3.86 7.86 16.23
N SER A 54 4.94 7.19 15.82
CA SER A 54 5.01 5.73 15.63
C SER A 54 4.00 5.18 14.60
N ARG A 55 3.54 6.02 13.67
CA ARG A 55 2.79 5.55 12.49
C ARG A 55 3.68 4.73 11.58
N MET A 56 4.98 5.04 11.47
CA MET A 56 5.96 4.13 10.87
C MET A 56 6.86 3.49 11.94
N ILE A 57 7.05 2.18 11.84
CA ILE A 57 8.01 1.44 12.67
C ILE A 57 8.89 0.58 11.76
N THR A 58 10.20 0.73 11.89
CA THR A 58 11.17 -0.22 11.33
C THR A 58 11.37 -1.38 12.30
N TRP A 59 11.29 -2.59 11.78
CA TRP A 59 11.51 -3.83 12.52
C TRP A 59 12.77 -4.52 12.04
N VAL A 60 13.51 -5.13 12.96
CA VAL A 60 14.69 -5.93 12.66
C VAL A 60 14.56 -7.32 13.25
N LEU A 61 14.96 -8.34 12.49
CA LEU A 61 15.14 -9.69 13.00
C LEU A 61 16.56 -9.81 13.58
N ALA A 62 16.69 -9.92 14.89
CA ALA A 62 17.98 -9.95 15.59
C ALA A 62 18.07 -11.10 16.61
N PRO A 63 19.28 -11.52 17.01
CA PRO A 63 19.48 -12.46 18.11
C PRO A 63 18.86 -11.94 19.41
N ARG A 64 18.18 -12.83 20.15
CA ARG A 64 17.53 -12.50 21.42
C ARG A 64 18.51 -11.98 22.48
N ASP A 65 19.74 -12.48 22.47
CA ASP A 65 20.83 -12.10 23.39
C ASP A 65 21.55 -10.81 22.98
N LYS A 66 21.38 -10.36 21.73
CA LYS A 66 22.03 -9.16 21.16
C LYS A 66 21.03 -8.33 20.34
N PRO A 67 19.92 -7.85 20.95
CA PRO A 67 18.82 -7.22 20.23
C PRO A 67 19.21 -5.92 19.50
N GLN A 68 20.24 -5.22 20.00
CA GLN A 68 20.70 -3.94 19.44
C GLN A 68 21.85 -4.09 18.42
N THR A 69 22.21 -5.33 18.03
CA THR A 69 23.28 -5.54 17.04
C THR A 69 22.96 -4.83 15.73
N LEU A 70 23.98 -4.20 15.12
CA LEU A 70 23.88 -3.72 13.75
C LEU A 70 23.93 -4.88 12.75
N ASP A 71 24.48 -6.04 13.13
CA ASP A 71 24.48 -7.24 12.28
C ASP A 71 23.16 -8.04 12.35
N PHE A 72 22.02 -7.36 12.36
CA PHE A 72 20.71 -8.00 12.28
C PHE A 72 20.51 -8.71 10.94
N MET A 73 19.57 -9.66 10.88
CA MET A 73 19.44 -10.62 9.77
C MET A 73 18.65 -10.06 8.59
N CYS A 74 17.55 -9.36 8.86
CA CYS A 74 16.71 -8.69 7.89
C CYS A 74 15.91 -7.58 8.59
N ALA A 75 15.31 -6.69 7.79
CA ALA A 75 14.45 -5.62 8.28
C ALA A 75 13.21 -5.46 7.40
N CYS A 76 12.17 -4.85 7.95
CA CYS A 76 11.01 -4.36 7.21
C CYS A 76 10.43 -3.13 7.90
N GLU A 77 9.46 -2.49 7.27
CA GLU A 77 8.74 -1.34 7.80
C GLU A 77 7.24 -1.64 7.85
N THR A 78 6.59 -1.18 8.90
CA THR A 78 5.14 -1.18 9.02
C THR A 78 4.63 0.26 9.13
N TYR A 79 3.58 0.56 8.39
CA TYR A 79 2.88 1.84 8.38
C TYR A 79 1.49 1.63 8.95
N LYS A 80 1.27 2.02 10.20
CA LYS A 80 -0.05 2.06 10.84
C LYS A 80 -0.90 3.13 10.16
N ARG A 81 -2.08 2.74 9.71
CA ARG A 81 -3.02 3.58 8.95
C ARG A 81 -4.44 3.40 9.46
N PRO A 82 -5.31 4.41 9.31
CA PRO A 82 -6.74 4.22 9.41
C PRO A 82 -7.25 3.45 8.19
N GLY A 83 -8.24 2.59 8.42
CA GLY A 83 -8.93 1.84 7.40
C GLY A 83 -10.38 1.64 7.78
N LEU A 84 -11.15 1.11 6.84
CA LEU A 84 -12.56 0.86 7.03
C LEU A 84 -12.87 -0.63 6.91
N VAL A 85 -13.84 -1.08 7.70
CA VAL A 85 -14.43 -2.42 7.64
C VAL A 85 -15.94 -2.29 7.59
N ARG A 86 -16.59 -3.08 6.74
CA ARG A 86 -18.02 -3.31 6.77
C ARG A 86 -18.29 -4.81 6.74
N TYR A 87 -19.20 -5.27 7.57
CA TYR A 87 -19.66 -6.66 7.59
C TYR A 87 -20.95 -6.83 6.76
N PRO A 88 -21.14 -8.01 6.14
CA PRO A 88 -22.37 -8.33 5.43
C PRO A 88 -23.62 -8.19 6.28
N GLY A 89 -24.70 -7.68 5.68
CA GLY A 89 -25.98 -7.46 6.36
C GLY A 89 -26.02 -6.21 7.25
N SER A 90 -24.94 -5.43 7.29
CA SER A 90 -24.87 -4.13 7.97
C SER A 90 -24.52 -3.02 6.97
N THR A 91 -25.11 -1.84 7.16
CA THR A 91 -24.68 -0.61 6.49
C THR A 91 -23.66 0.19 7.31
N GLU A 92 -23.40 -0.24 8.55
CA GLU A 92 -22.43 0.41 9.43
C GLU A 92 -21.00 0.17 8.93
N VAL A 93 -20.25 1.25 8.77
CA VAL A 93 -18.85 1.22 8.38
C VAL A 93 -17.99 1.60 9.57
N GLN A 94 -17.18 0.65 10.03
CA GLN A 94 -16.32 0.78 11.18
C GLN A 94 -14.94 1.27 10.76
N GLU A 95 -14.39 2.22 11.50
CA GLU A 95 -13.00 2.63 11.36
C GLU A 95 -12.11 1.73 12.20
N VAL A 96 -11.02 1.24 11.60
CA VAL A 96 -10.10 0.28 12.22
C VAL A 96 -8.65 0.69 12.01
N THR A 97 -7.78 0.19 12.89
CA THR A 97 -6.34 0.23 12.63
C THR A 97 -5.97 -0.87 11.63
N CYS A 98 -5.13 -0.52 10.65
CA CYS A 98 -4.59 -1.44 9.67
C CYS A 98 -3.14 -1.08 9.34
N TYR A 99 -2.44 -1.94 8.59
CA TYR A 99 -1.01 -1.78 8.35
C TYR A 99 -0.61 -1.93 6.89
N GLY A 100 0.12 -0.97 6.34
CA GLY A 100 0.96 -1.19 5.17
C GLY A 100 2.29 -1.83 5.59
N VAL A 101 2.78 -2.82 4.86
CA VAL A 101 4.10 -3.43 5.07
C VAL A 101 4.98 -3.15 3.86
N ALA A 102 6.19 -2.65 4.10
CA ALA A 102 7.13 -2.32 3.04
C ALA A 102 8.57 -2.65 3.43
N SER A 103 9.49 -2.39 2.50
CA SER A 103 10.93 -2.39 2.73
C SER A 103 11.48 -3.71 3.31
N VAL A 104 10.84 -4.84 3.00
CA VAL A 104 11.29 -6.17 3.41
C VAL A 104 12.61 -6.49 2.74
N PHE A 105 13.70 -6.47 3.50
CA PHE A 105 15.05 -6.60 2.97
C PHE A 105 15.90 -7.58 3.76
N THR A 106 16.57 -8.48 3.04
CA THR A 106 17.63 -9.34 3.58
C THR A 106 18.92 -9.07 2.79
N PRO A 107 20.05 -8.75 3.46
CA PRO A 107 21.34 -8.56 2.78
C PRO A 107 21.71 -9.79 1.95
N PRO A 108 22.34 -9.63 0.76
CA PRO A 108 22.64 -10.76 -0.14
C PRO A 108 23.32 -11.94 0.53
N HIS A 109 24.32 -11.69 1.38
CA HIS A 109 25.08 -12.72 2.10
C HIS A 109 24.28 -13.45 3.21
N LYS A 110 23.06 -12.99 3.54
CA LYS A 110 22.15 -13.61 4.51
C LYS A 110 20.90 -14.24 3.86
N ARG A 111 20.74 -14.15 2.54
CA ARG A 111 19.59 -14.72 1.81
C ARG A 111 19.65 -16.26 1.79
N GLY A 112 18.52 -16.89 1.51
CA GLY A 112 18.40 -18.35 1.44
C GLY A 112 18.35 -19.08 2.78
N LYS A 113 18.41 -18.35 3.91
CA LYS A 113 18.43 -18.92 5.27
C LYS A 113 17.07 -18.88 5.98
N GLY A 114 16.00 -18.48 5.29
CA GLY A 114 14.65 -18.39 5.85
C GLY A 114 14.36 -17.14 6.70
N TYR A 115 15.34 -16.25 6.92
CA TYR A 115 15.17 -15.06 7.77
C TYR A 115 14.00 -14.15 7.37
N ALA A 116 13.86 -13.84 6.07
CA ALA A 116 12.75 -13.00 5.60
C ALA A 116 11.39 -13.65 5.88
N SER A 117 11.22 -14.93 5.57
CA SER A 117 9.97 -15.65 5.83
C SER A 117 9.67 -15.67 7.34
N TYR A 118 10.66 -15.99 8.17
CA TYR A 118 10.50 -16.01 9.62
C TYR A 118 10.15 -14.63 10.20
N MET A 119 10.80 -13.56 9.74
CA MET A 119 10.47 -12.19 10.12
C MET A 119 9.02 -11.84 9.79
N MET A 120 8.55 -12.16 8.57
CA MET A 120 7.18 -11.86 8.16
C MET A 120 6.14 -12.65 8.97
N ARG A 121 6.46 -13.90 9.36
CA ARG A 121 5.61 -14.71 10.25
C ARG A 121 5.51 -14.12 11.66
N LEU A 122 6.64 -13.61 12.19
CA LEU A 122 6.68 -12.90 13.47
C LEU A 122 5.97 -11.54 13.41
N LEU A 123 5.94 -10.89 12.23
CA LEU A 123 5.34 -9.57 12.05
C LEU A 123 3.84 -9.54 12.39
N HIS A 124 3.12 -10.64 12.15
CA HIS A 124 1.71 -10.78 12.53
C HIS A 124 1.48 -10.55 14.04
N TRP A 125 2.45 -10.95 14.87
CA TRP A 125 2.35 -10.89 16.34
C TRP A 125 2.66 -9.51 16.92
N VAL A 126 3.21 -8.60 16.12
CA VAL A 126 3.42 -7.20 16.53
C VAL A 126 2.49 -6.22 15.82
N THR A 127 1.88 -6.62 14.70
CA THR A 127 0.89 -5.79 13.98
C THR A 127 -0.54 -6.12 14.37
N SER A 128 -0.81 -7.31 14.88
CA SER A 128 -2.12 -7.71 15.40
C SER A 128 -2.00 -8.19 16.86
N VAL A 129 -3.11 -8.54 17.47
CA VAL A 129 -3.19 -9.06 18.85
C VAL A 129 -4.05 -10.32 18.86
N LYS A 130 -4.02 -11.09 19.94
CA LYS A 130 -4.95 -12.20 20.13
C LYS A 130 -6.07 -11.76 21.07
N THR A 131 -7.27 -11.57 20.54
CA THR A 131 -8.48 -11.30 21.34
C THR A 131 -9.65 -12.08 20.74
N SER A 132 -10.86 -11.93 21.27
CA SER A 132 -12.08 -12.43 20.61
C SER A 132 -12.31 -11.81 19.23
N GLU A 133 -11.78 -10.61 18.99
CA GLU A 133 -11.93 -9.87 17.74
C GLU A 133 -10.84 -10.21 16.71
N TYR A 134 -9.65 -10.63 17.19
CA TYR A 134 -8.49 -10.91 16.36
C TYR A 134 -8.06 -12.38 16.42
N ASN A 135 -8.09 -13.04 15.27
CA ASN A 135 -7.96 -14.47 15.04
C ASN A 135 -6.50 -14.92 14.81
N LEU A 136 -5.58 -14.54 15.71
CA LEU A 136 -4.24 -15.14 15.74
C LEU A 136 -4.29 -16.54 16.38
N PRO A 137 -3.53 -17.52 15.84
CA PRO A 137 -3.45 -18.86 16.43
C PRO A 137 -2.76 -18.83 17.81
N GLN A 138 -2.46 -20.00 18.38
CA GLN A 138 -1.50 -20.06 19.49
C GLN A 138 -0.09 -19.79 18.97
N PHE A 139 0.72 -19.04 19.74
CA PHE A 139 2.11 -18.80 19.36
C PHE A 139 2.87 -20.14 19.33
N PRO A 140 3.56 -20.48 18.23
CA PRO A 140 4.31 -21.73 18.14
C PRO A 140 5.40 -21.81 19.20
N VAL A 141 5.35 -22.83 20.07
CA VAL A 141 6.30 -23.00 21.17
C VAL A 141 7.73 -23.22 20.68
N GLU A 142 7.87 -23.80 19.48
CA GLU A 142 9.14 -24.07 18.81
C GLU A 142 9.85 -22.79 18.36
N TRP A 143 9.16 -21.65 18.34
CA TRP A 143 9.74 -20.35 17.98
C TRP A 143 10.32 -19.63 19.21
N GLY A 144 10.19 -20.23 20.39
CA GLY A 144 10.59 -19.66 21.68
C GLY A 144 9.50 -18.74 22.23
N ALA A 145 9.91 -17.59 22.77
CA ALA A 145 8.97 -16.58 23.25
C ALA A 145 8.47 -15.68 22.09
N PRO A 146 7.23 -15.18 22.14
CA PRO A 146 6.75 -14.19 21.19
C PRO A 146 7.63 -12.94 21.17
N PRO A 147 7.59 -12.14 20.08
CA PRO A 147 8.25 -10.84 20.05
C PRO A 147 7.84 -9.97 21.24
N PRO A 148 8.75 -9.11 21.76
CA PRO A 148 8.40 -8.17 22.82
C PRO A 148 7.25 -7.26 22.39
N VAL A 149 6.35 -6.95 23.33
CA VAL A 149 5.25 -6.02 23.11
C VAL A 149 5.80 -4.62 22.88
N VAL A 150 5.32 -3.94 21.84
CA VAL A 150 5.60 -2.54 21.53
C VAL A 150 4.28 -1.79 21.70
N ALA A 151 4.23 -0.87 22.67
CA ALA A 151 2.99 -0.18 23.06
C ALA A 151 2.33 0.58 21.90
N GLU A 152 3.15 1.09 20.98
CA GLU A 152 2.72 1.84 19.81
C GLU A 152 2.37 0.95 18.59
N ALA A 153 2.39 -0.37 18.73
CA ALA A 153 2.03 -1.34 17.68
C ALA A 153 0.82 -2.21 18.10
N GLY A 154 0.37 -3.11 17.21
CA GLY A 154 -0.77 -4.01 17.44
C GLY A 154 -2.12 -3.49 16.94
N ASN A 155 -3.18 -4.23 17.27
CA ASN A 155 -4.59 -3.93 16.93
C ASN A 155 -4.90 -3.78 15.43
N GLY A 156 -4.01 -4.23 14.56
CA GLY A 156 -4.25 -4.27 13.12
C GLY A 156 -5.33 -5.29 12.77
N MET A 157 -6.42 -4.82 12.16
CA MET A 157 -7.53 -5.65 11.68
C MET A 157 -7.19 -6.32 10.34
N PHE A 158 -6.40 -5.63 9.52
CA PHE A 158 -5.78 -6.20 8.32
C PHE A 158 -4.44 -5.54 8.04
N SER A 159 -3.66 -6.18 7.17
CA SER A 159 -2.42 -5.60 6.66
C SER A 159 -2.23 -5.89 5.18
N ILE A 160 -1.55 -5.00 4.47
CA ILE A 160 -1.36 -5.03 3.03
C ILE A 160 0.12 -4.86 2.69
N LEU A 161 0.55 -5.51 1.62
CA LEU A 161 1.87 -5.33 1.01
C LEU A 161 1.78 -5.40 -0.52
N TYR A 162 2.86 -4.99 -1.19
CA TYR A 162 2.98 -5.09 -2.65
C TYR A 162 4.20 -5.95 -3.00
N SER A 163 3.95 -7.18 -3.46
CA SER A 163 5.01 -8.18 -3.66
C SER A 163 5.67 -8.07 -5.04
N ASP A 164 7.00 -7.89 -5.05
CA ASP A 164 7.85 -8.03 -6.23
C ASP A 164 8.52 -9.41 -6.35
N VAL A 165 8.20 -10.33 -5.44
CA VAL A 165 8.80 -11.68 -5.35
C VAL A 165 7.80 -12.80 -5.64
N GLY A 166 6.68 -12.47 -6.27
CA GLY A 166 5.58 -13.39 -6.59
C GLY A 166 4.59 -13.57 -5.43
N GLU A 167 3.63 -14.47 -5.64
CA GLU A 167 2.47 -14.64 -4.75
C GLU A 167 2.78 -15.57 -3.56
N GLU A 168 3.57 -16.62 -3.79
CA GLU A 168 3.74 -17.72 -2.84
C GLU A 168 4.56 -17.33 -1.60
N PHE A 169 5.52 -16.42 -1.74
CA PHE A 169 6.43 -16.07 -0.63
C PHE A 169 5.67 -15.51 0.57
N TYR A 170 4.82 -14.51 0.35
CA TYR A 170 4.07 -13.88 1.45
C TYR A 170 2.84 -14.69 1.84
N LYS A 171 2.23 -15.42 0.90
CA LYS A 171 1.10 -16.33 1.19
C LYS A 171 1.48 -17.44 2.17
N SER A 172 2.70 -17.97 2.05
CA SER A 172 3.24 -19.00 2.94
C SER A 172 3.75 -18.46 4.30
N ALA A 173 3.84 -17.15 4.47
CA ALA A 173 4.43 -16.51 5.64
C ALA A 173 3.42 -16.20 6.76
N GLY A 174 2.49 -17.11 7.08
CA GLY A 174 1.46 -16.91 8.11
C GLY A 174 1.90 -17.13 9.56
N PRO A 175 1.01 -16.84 10.55
CA PRO A 175 1.37 -16.76 11.97
C PRO A 175 1.52 -18.11 12.69
N GLY A 176 1.08 -19.23 12.10
CA GLY A 176 1.13 -20.57 12.70
C GLY A 176 2.43 -21.32 12.38
N ILE A 177 2.49 -22.65 12.54
CA ILE A 177 3.65 -23.49 12.09
C ILE A 177 3.55 -23.80 10.59
N GLU A 178 2.34 -23.86 10.06
CA GLU A 178 2.06 -24.16 8.67
C GLU A 178 2.62 -23.06 7.74
N GLN A 179 3.05 -23.45 6.54
CA GLN A 179 3.50 -22.52 5.51
C GLN A 179 2.30 -21.99 4.71
N ALA A 180 1.34 -21.40 5.42
CA ALA A 180 0.09 -20.89 4.87
C ALA A 180 -0.47 -19.77 5.76
N GLY A 181 -1.51 -19.08 5.29
CA GLY A 181 -2.26 -18.09 6.08
C GLY A 181 -1.60 -16.72 6.20
N GLY A 182 -0.64 -16.40 5.32
CA GLY A 182 -0.01 -15.09 5.19
C GLY A 182 -0.83 -14.14 4.29
N TRP A 183 -0.13 -13.34 3.47
CA TRP A 183 -0.78 -12.37 2.57
C TRP A 183 -1.17 -13.01 1.25
N GLU A 184 -2.44 -12.86 0.87
CA GLU A 184 -2.98 -13.39 -0.37
C GLU A 184 -3.18 -12.28 -1.41
N THR A 185 -2.78 -12.54 -2.65
CA THR A 185 -2.93 -11.58 -3.74
C THR A 185 -4.41 -11.24 -3.99
N ARG A 186 -4.69 -9.95 -4.18
CA ARG A 186 -6.01 -9.40 -4.53
C ARG A 186 -5.87 -8.52 -5.75
N SER A 187 -6.60 -8.88 -6.79
CA SER A 187 -6.80 -8.07 -7.99
C SER A 187 -5.48 -7.43 -8.48
N PRO A 188 -4.53 -8.22 -9.02
CA PRO A 188 -3.29 -7.68 -9.55
C PRO A 188 -3.48 -7.12 -10.97
N ILE A 189 -4.56 -6.37 -11.24
CA ILE A 189 -4.91 -5.90 -12.59
C ILE A 189 -4.48 -4.44 -12.77
N SER A 190 -3.77 -4.14 -13.87
CA SER A 190 -3.41 -2.78 -14.26
C SER A 190 -3.99 -2.43 -15.61
N THR A 191 -4.42 -1.18 -15.78
CA THR A 191 -4.68 -0.56 -17.08
C THR A 191 -3.67 0.55 -17.31
N ILE A 192 -2.92 0.49 -18.41
CA ILE A 192 -1.84 1.44 -18.73
C ILE A 192 -2.11 2.15 -20.05
N TRP A 193 -1.84 3.46 -20.07
CA TRP A 193 -1.77 4.28 -21.27
C TRP A 193 -0.33 4.71 -21.48
N LYS A 194 0.22 4.44 -22.67
CA LYS A 194 1.48 5.03 -23.11
C LYS A 194 1.19 6.43 -23.62
N ILE A 195 1.88 7.42 -23.07
CA ILE A 195 1.71 8.82 -23.42
C ILE A 195 2.86 9.20 -24.35
N PRO A 196 2.60 9.47 -25.63
CA PRO A 196 3.65 9.91 -26.54
C PRO A 196 4.18 11.28 -26.10
N GLU A 197 5.47 11.52 -26.32
CA GLU A 197 6.05 12.86 -26.19
C GLU A 197 5.31 13.81 -27.14
N ALA A 198 4.92 14.98 -26.61
CA ALA A 198 4.18 15.95 -27.41
C ALA A 198 5.12 16.84 -28.23
N GLU A 199 4.74 17.10 -29.48
CA GLU A 199 5.07 18.37 -30.13
C GLU A 199 4.37 19.50 -29.38
N VAL A 200 5.10 20.58 -29.10
CA VAL A 200 4.60 21.72 -28.32
C VAL A 200 3.40 22.35 -29.03
N GLN A 201 2.17 22.06 -28.57
CA GLN A 201 0.98 22.81 -28.94
C GLN A 201 0.47 23.62 -27.75
N GLN A 202 0.31 24.92 -27.97
CA GLN A 202 -0.23 25.87 -27.00
C GLN A 202 -1.73 25.65 -26.79
N GLY A 203 -2.09 25.35 -25.54
CA GLY A 203 -3.28 25.82 -24.84
C GLY A 203 -4.66 25.63 -25.48
N SER A 204 -5.36 24.58 -25.07
CA SER A 204 -6.81 24.68 -24.88
C SER A 204 -7.06 25.20 -23.46
N THR A 205 -7.74 26.35 -23.34
CA THR A 205 -8.30 26.83 -22.06
C THR A 205 -9.67 26.20 -21.89
N ASP A 206 -9.70 24.95 -21.43
CA ASP A 206 -10.98 24.32 -21.13
C ASP A 206 -11.51 24.87 -19.80
N SER A 207 -12.39 25.86 -19.91
CA SER A 207 -12.96 26.64 -18.79
C SER A 207 -13.76 25.81 -17.76
N GLN A 208 -13.96 24.51 -18.01
CA GLN A 208 -14.71 23.62 -17.14
C GLN A 208 -13.85 22.86 -16.12
N TRP A 209 -12.51 22.88 -16.25
CA TRP A 209 -11.61 22.08 -15.41
C TRP A 209 -10.64 22.93 -14.59
N THR A 210 -10.62 22.69 -13.27
CA THR A 210 -9.62 23.21 -12.34
C THR A 210 -8.49 22.19 -12.13
N TRP A 211 -7.24 22.60 -12.30
CA TRP A 211 -6.07 21.79 -11.95
C TRP A 211 -5.79 21.85 -10.44
N LEU A 212 -5.63 20.69 -9.80
CA LEU A 212 -5.31 20.60 -8.38
C LEU A 212 -3.81 20.79 -8.18
N LYS A 213 -3.45 21.71 -7.29
CA LYS A 213 -2.08 21.98 -6.87
C LYS A 213 -1.81 21.34 -5.51
N HIS A 214 -0.56 21.39 -5.04
CA HIS A 214 -0.19 20.84 -3.74
C HIS A 214 -1.09 21.32 -2.59
N GLY A 215 -1.44 22.62 -2.56
CA GLY A 215 -2.31 23.19 -1.53
C GLY A 215 -3.76 22.72 -1.56
N ASP A 216 -4.20 22.06 -2.63
CA ASP A 216 -5.57 21.56 -2.78
C ASP A 216 -5.73 20.11 -2.27
N LEU A 217 -4.61 19.41 -2.01
CA LEU A 217 -4.59 17.96 -1.80
C LEU A 217 -5.19 17.50 -0.48
N ASP A 218 -5.00 18.25 0.61
CA ASP A 218 -5.57 17.88 1.92
C ASP A 218 -7.10 17.90 1.89
N ALA A 219 -7.67 18.98 1.35
CA ALA A 219 -9.11 19.11 1.16
C ALA A 219 -9.68 18.08 0.18
N PHE A 220 -8.84 17.56 -0.69
CA PHE A 220 -9.18 16.53 -1.65
C PHE A 220 -9.20 15.14 -1.02
N TRP A 221 -8.16 14.74 -0.28
CA TRP A 221 -8.15 13.46 0.41
C TRP A 221 -9.25 13.39 1.47
N ALA A 222 -9.56 14.51 2.14
CA ALA A 222 -10.72 14.58 3.04
C ALA A 222 -12.04 14.27 2.32
N ARG A 223 -12.19 14.63 1.04
CA ARG A 223 -13.36 14.23 0.23
C ARG A 223 -13.29 12.76 -0.17
N ASP A 224 -12.12 12.26 -0.55
CA ASP A 224 -11.92 10.84 -0.88
C ASP A 224 -12.28 9.93 0.30
N VAL A 225 -11.93 10.31 1.54
CA VAL A 225 -12.36 9.59 2.75
C VAL A 225 -13.88 9.47 2.83
N GLN A 226 -14.60 10.56 2.58
CA GLN A 226 -16.06 10.56 2.57
C GLN A 226 -16.64 9.74 1.43
N PHE A 227 -16.00 9.78 0.26
CA PHE A 227 -16.39 8.98 -0.90
C PHE A 227 -16.20 7.48 -0.64
N ILE A 228 -15.04 7.08 -0.11
CA ILE A 228 -14.73 5.68 0.23
C ILE A 228 -15.74 5.16 1.25
N ARG A 229 -16.03 5.93 2.30
CA ARG A 229 -17.02 5.56 3.32
C ARG A 229 -18.41 5.35 2.72
N ARG A 230 -18.92 6.31 1.93
CA ARG A 230 -20.22 6.17 1.25
C ARG A 230 -20.23 5.01 0.26
N THR A 231 -19.12 4.77 -0.44
CA THR A 231 -19.00 3.62 -1.33
C THR A 231 -19.20 2.35 -0.53
N MET A 232 -18.52 2.20 0.61
CA MET A 232 -18.65 1.04 1.50
C MET A 232 -20.06 0.88 2.08
N GLU A 233 -20.72 1.96 2.48
CA GLU A 233 -22.12 1.95 2.95
C GLU A 233 -23.10 1.41 1.88
N ASN A 234 -22.80 1.65 0.59
CA ASN A 234 -23.66 1.31 -0.53
C ASN A 234 -23.18 0.07 -1.33
N LEU A 235 -22.19 -0.68 -0.83
CA LEU A 235 -21.74 -1.90 -1.50
C LEU A 235 -22.86 -2.94 -1.54
N ALA A 236 -22.96 -3.60 -2.69
CA ALA A 236 -23.74 -4.82 -2.81
C ALA A 236 -23.06 -5.94 -2.01
N GLU A 237 -23.85 -6.81 -1.40
CA GLU A 237 -23.32 -7.97 -0.66
C GLU A 237 -22.67 -9.02 -1.58
N SER A 238 -23.00 -8.99 -2.86
CA SER A 238 -22.47 -9.89 -3.87
C SER A 238 -22.27 -9.16 -5.19
N SER A 239 -21.17 -9.42 -5.88
CA SER A 239 -20.89 -8.89 -7.21
C SER A 239 -20.05 -9.90 -8.01
N PRO A 240 -20.31 -10.09 -9.32
CA PRO A 240 -19.45 -10.90 -10.20
C PRO A 240 -18.01 -10.36 -10.33
N GLY A 241 -17.72 -9.20 -9.76
CA GLY A 241 -16.38 -8.60 -9.70
C GLY A 241 -15.61 -8.93 -8.42
N TYR A 242 -16.27 -9.45 -7.39
CA TYR A 242 -15.62 -9.75 -6.11
C TYR A 242 -14.76 -11.00 -6.19
N HIS A 243 -13.76 -11.06 -5.32
CA HIS A 243 -12.87 -12.20 -5.14
C HIS A 243 -13.61 -13.38 -4.50
N SER A 244 -14.44 -13.10 -3.48
CA SER A 244 -15.29 -14.10 -2.83
C SER A 244 -16.75 -13.94 -3.26
N GLU A 245 -17.43 -15.06 -3.53
CA GLU A 245 -18.87 -15.09 -3.80
C GLU A 245 -19.71 -14.70 -2.57
N ARG A 246 -19.15 -14.89 -1.37
CA ARG A 246 -19.77 -14.57 -0.08
C ARG A 246 -18.73 -13.96 0.85
N PRO A 247 -18.41 -12.67 0.67
CA PRO A 247 -17.43 -12.01 1.52
C PRO A 247 -17.85 -12.05 2.99
N ASN A 248 -16.92 -12.27 3.90
CA ASN A 248 -17.13 -12.15 5.34
C ASN A 248 -16.96 -10.70 5.82
N ALA A 249 -16.18 -9.90 5.08
CA ALA A 249 -16.06 -8.47 5.30
C ALA A 249 -15.58 -7.78 4.02
N PHE A 250 -15.90 -6.49 3.95
CA PHE A 250 -15.41 -5.55 2.97
C PHE A 250 -14.45 -4.58 3.65
N VAL A 251 -13.28 -4.35 3.06
CA VAL A 251 -12.24 -3.51 3.67
C VAL A 251 -11.69 -2.48 2.69
N SER A 252 -11.20 -1.35 3.20
CA SER A 252 -10.50 -0.35 2.39
C SER A 252 -9.51 0.46 3.25
N PHE A 253 -8.45 0.98 2.63
CA PHE A 253 -7.59 1.97 3.27
C PHE A 253 -8.15 3.39 3.07
N LEU A 254 -7.77 4.31 3.95
CA LEU A 254 -8.05 5.72 3.77
C LEU A 254 -6.78 6.48 3.32
N PRO A 255 -6.92 7.48 2.44
CA PRO A 255 -5.79 8.23 1.89
C PRO A 255 -5.33 9.41 2.77
N ASP A 256 -6.00 9.67 3.89
CA ASP A 256 -5.68 10.74 4.82
C ASP A 256 -4.55 10.36 5.79
N GLU A 257 -4.33 11.18 6.82
CA GLU A 257 -3.26 10.99 7.82
C GLU A 257 -1.85 10.85 7.20
N GLY A 258 -1.60 11.63 6.14
CA GLY A 258 -0.32 11.68 5.45
C GLY A 258 -0.08 10.56 4.42
N VAL A 259 -1.00 9.61 4.26
CA VAL A 259 -0.86 8.49 3.29
C VAL A 259 -0.78 9.02 1.85
N GLY A 260 -1.72 9.86 1.45
CA GLY A 260 -1.73 10.48 0.12
C GLY A 260 -0.47 11.32 -0.15
N SER A 261 -0.09 12.17 0.81
CA SER A 261 1.12 13.00 0.75
C SER A 261 2.38 12.17 0.58
N TYR A 262 2.49 11.06 1.30
CA TYR A 262 3.60 10.11 1.18
C TYR A 262 3.71 9.52 -0.22
N HIS A 263 2.60 9.07 -0.80
CA HIS A 263 2.59 8.48 -2.14
C HIS A 263 2.99 9.50 -3.21
N ILE A 264 2.56 10.76 -3.06
CA ILE A 264 2.97 11.87 -3.91
C ILE A 264 4.47 12.16 -3.77
N PHE A 265 4.95 12.34 -2.53
CA PHE A 265 6.35 12.63 -2.26
C PHE A 265 7.26 11.55 -2.83
N ARG A 266 6.94 10.28 -2.59
CA ARG A 266 7.71 9.15 -3.10
C ARG A 266 7.77 9.11 -4.63
N SER A 267 6.70 9.51 -5.31
CA SER A 267 6.63 9.51 -6.77
C SER A 267 7.57 10.55 -7.40
N MET A 268 7.85 11.67 -6.72
CA MET A 268 8.80 12.69 -7.20
C MET A 268 10.24 12.17 -7.35
N PHE A 269 10.63 11.18 -6.54
CA PHE A 269 12.00 10.62 -6.54
C PHE A 269 12.12 9.31 -7.29
N ALA A 270 11.01 8.75 -7.79
CA ALA A 270 11.01 7.52 -8.57
C ALA A 270 11.13 7.77 -10.08
N ALA A 271 11.06 9.03 -10.52
CA ALA A 271 11.20 9.42 -11.91
C ALA A 271 12.68 9.57 -12.29
N ASP A 272 13.05 9.10 -13.48
CA ASP A 272 14.40 9.27 -14.07
C ASP A 272 14.70 10.76 -14.42
N SER A 273 13.73 11.65 -14.19
CA SER A 273 13.84 13.10 -14.34
C SER A 273 13.04 13.81 -13.24
N ILE A 274 13.48 15.00 -12.84
CA ILE A 274 12.70 15.87 -11.94
C ILE A 274 11.46 16.33 -12.72
N VAL A 275 10.32 15.69 -12.48
CA VAL A 275 9.04 16.12 -13.04
C VAL A 275 8.55 17.30 -12.21
N SER A 276 8.53 18.50 -12.80
CA SER A 276 7.82 19.63 -12.21
C SER A 276 6.33 19.27 -12.16
N THR A 277 5.80 19.10 -10.95
CA THR A 277 4.41 18.71 -10.70
C THR A 277 3.69 19.85 -10.00
N ASP A 278 3.55 20.98 -10.69
CA ASP A 278 2.64 22.04 -10.26
C ASP A 278 1.17 21.56 -10.24
N VAL A 279 0.90 20.44 -10.92
CA VAL A 279 -0.41 19.82 -11.08
C VAL A 279 -0.38 18.37 -10.61
N TRP A 280 -1.27 18.05 -9.66
CA TRP A 280 -1.40 16.73 -9.04
C TRP A 280 -2.71 16.01 -9.36
N GLY A 281 -3.66 16.72 -9.97
CA GLY A 281 -4.95 16.19 -10.39
C GLY A 281 -5.78 17.24 -11.12
N CYS A 282 -7.02 16.91 -11.47
CA CYS A 282 -7.97 17.83 -12.09
C CYS A 282 -9.36 17.70 -11.47
N ARG A 283 -10.22 18.69 -11.67
CA ARG A 283 -11.61 18.67 -11.21
C ARG A 283 -12.49 19.42 -12.19
N GLU A 284 -13.69 18.92 -12.44
CA GLU A 284 -14.71 19.63 -13.22
C GLU A 284 -15.54 20.58 -12.33
N GLU A 285 -15.73 21.84 -12.74
CA GLU A 285 -16.35 22.91 -11.93
C GLU A 285 -17.87 22.76 -11.74
N ASN A 286 -18.58 22.19 -12.71
CA ASN A 286 -20.05 22.06 -12.68
C ASN A 286 -20.56 20.94 -11.77
N HIS A 287 -19.67 20.18 -11.15
CA HIS A 287 -20.00 19.12 -10.20
C HIS A 287 -19.33 19.39 -8.86
N ARG A 288 -20.01 20.17 -8.00
CA ARG A 288 -19.61 20.62 -6.65
C ARG A 288 -19.18 19.52 -5.65
N HIS A 289 -19.11 18.26 -6.07
CA HIS A 289 -18.79 17.11 -5.23
C HIS A 289 -17.63 16.26 -5.74
N ARG A 290 -17.00 16.60 -6.87
CA ARG A 290 -16.07 15.70 -7.54
C ARG A 290 -14.67 16.27 -7.59
N SER A 291 -13.66 15.47 -7.40
CA SER A 291 -12.28 15.88 -7.65
C SER A 291 -11.47 14.66 -8.06
N ALA A 292 -10.67 14.76 -9.13
CA ALA A 292 -9.93 13.63 -9.69
C ALA A 292 -8.73 13.29 -8.81
N GLY A 293 -9.06 12.56 -7.75
CA GLY A 293 -8.24 11.56 -7.11
C GLY A 293 -8.65 10.25 -7.70
N LEU A 294 -7.70 9.34 -7.74
CA LEU A 294 -7.87 8.06 -8.40
C LEU A 294 -9.08 7.25 -7.89
N CYS A 295 -9.72 7.65 -6.79
CA CYS A 295 -10.91 7.03 -6.23
C CYS A 295 -12.25 7.53 -6.80
N ASP A 296 -12.38 8.78 -7.29
CA ASP A 296 -13.67 9.35 -7.71
C ASP A 296 -14.06 9.00 -9.17
N MET A 297 -13.22 8.23 -9.87
CA MET A 297 -13.36 7.93 -11.31
C MET A 297 -14.45 6.92 -11.67
N VAL A 298 -15.18 6.37 -10.68
CA VAL A 298 -16.05 5.19 -10.85
C VAL A 298 -17.53 5.55 -11.04
N GLY A 299 -17.90 6.83 -10.97
CA GLY A 299 -19.31 7.23 -10.91
C GLY A 299 -20.10 7.13 -12.23
N ARG A 300 -19.48 7.41 -13.40
CA ARG A 300 -20.22 7.52 -14.69
C ARG A 300 -19.38 7.14 -15.91
N GLN A 301 -19.77 6.05 -16.57
CA GLN A 301 -19.14 5.53 -17.80
C GLN A 301 -19.06 6.57 -18.94
N SER A 302 -20.02 7.49 -19.04
CA SER A 302 -20.09 8.49 -20.13
C SER A 302 -19.05 9.61 -20.02
N GLU A 303 -18.61 9.94 -18.80
CA GLU A 303 -17.69 11.06 -18.54
C GLU A 303 -16.22 10.59 -18.54
N PHE A 304 -16.00 9.29 -18.28
CA PHE A 304 -14.67 8.69 -18.14
C PHE A 304 -13.74 8.92 -19.35
N PRO A 305 -14.16 8.75 -20.63
CA PRO A 305 -13.28 9.04 -21.76
C PRO A 305 -12.82 10.50 -21.83
N ASN A 306 -13.69 11.45 -21.51
CA ASN A 306 -13.36 12.88 -21.56
C ASN A 306 -12.34 13.23 -20.48
N LEU A 307 -12.52 12.71 -19.26
CA LEU A 307 -11.56 12.85 -18.17
C LEU A 307 -10.20 12.27 -18.54
N LEU A 308 -10.15 11.04 -19.09
CA LEU A 308 -8.90 10.42 -19.50
C LEU A 308 -8.15 11.26 -20.54
N ARG A 309 -8.84 11.85 -21.52
CA ARG A 309 -8.20 12.74 -22.50
C ARG A 309 -7.59 13.98 -21.85
N HIS A 310 -8.24 14.56 -20.84
CA HIS A 310 -7.70 15.68 -20.07
C HIS A 310 -6.46 15.29 -19.27
N ILE A 311 -6.50 14.16 -18.57
CA ILE A 311 -5.35 13.66 -17.81
C ILE A 311 -4.19 13.33 -18.77
N GLN A 312 -4.46 12.71 -19.92
CA GLN A 312 -3.45 12.45 -20.95
C GLN A 312 -2.83 13.75 -21.48
N ALA A 313 -3.60 14.82 -21.66
CA ALA A 313 -3.08 16.12 -22.08
C ALA A 313 -2.15 16.75 -21.01
N ALA A 314 -2.53 16.68 -19.74
CA ALA A 314 -1.67 17.12 -18.64
C ALA A 314 -0.39 16.28 -18.51
N ALA A 315 -0.51 14.96 -18.67
CA ALA A 315 0.62 14.05 -18.68
C ALA A 315 1.62 14.41 -19.78
N ARG A 316 1.14 14.68 -21.01
CA ARG A 316 1.97 15.15 -22.13
C ARG A 316 2.69 16.46 -21.80
N LYS A 317 1.97 17.45 -21.26
CA LYS A 317 2.54 18.75 -20.88
C LYS A 317 3.63 18.63 -19.81
N SER A 318 3.52 17.62 -18.96
CA SER A 318 4.44 17.36 -17.84
C SER A 318 5.50 16.30 -18.18
N SER A 319 5.64 15.92 -19.46
CA SER A 319 6.57 14.88 -19.93
C SER A 319 6.41 13.53 -19.22
N ILE A 320 5.19 13.22 -18.76
CA ILE A 320 4.85 11.92 -18.15
C ILE A 320 4.54 10.94 -19.27
N GLY A 321 5.43 9.97 -19.49
CA GLY A 321 5.31 8.97 -20.57
C GLY A 321 4.33 7.82 -20.30
N LYS A 322 3.80 7.69 -19.07
CA LYS A 322 2.94 6.57 -18.68
C LYS A 322 1.89 6.98 -17.65
N MET A 323 0.64 6.65 -17.92
CA MET A 323 -0.45 6.68 -16.94
C MET A 323 -0.88 5.25 -16.62
N GLU A 324 -1.21 4.99 -15.35
CA GLU A 324 -1.60 3.66 -14.87
C GLU A 324 -2.72 3.80 -13.84
N ILE A 325 -3.72 2.91 -13.93
CA ILE A 325 -4.80 2.77 -12.94
C ILE A 325 -4.85 1.30 -12.54
N TRP A 326 -4.87 1.01 -11.25
CA TRP A 326 -5.06 -0.37 -10.77
C TRP A 326 -6.53 -0.70 -10.62
N ASN A 327 -6.87 -1.95 -10.93
CA ASN A 327 -8.20 -2.53 -10.69
C ASN A 327 -9.36 -1.72 -11.26
N LEU A 328 -9.16 -1.20 -12.47
CA LEU A 328 -10.20 -0.46 -13.19
C LEU A 328 -11.49 -1.29 -13.28
N PRO A 329 -12.65 -0.76 -12.81
CA PRO A 329 -13.90 -1.50 -12.83
C PRO A 329 -14.24 -2.06 -14.21
N LYS A 330 -14.76 -3.30 -14.25
CA LYS A 330 -15.03 -4.04 -15.50
C LYS A 330 -15.86 -3.22 -16.52
N HIS A 331 -16.82 -2.43 -16.05
CA HIS A 331 -17.68 -1.61 -16.91
C HIS A 331 -16.97 -0.42 -17.57
N LEU A 332 -15.79 -0.01 -17.08
CA LEU A 332 -14.96 1.06 -17.64
C LEU A 332 -13.88 0.56 -18.60
N LEU A 333 -13.62 -0.75 -18.65
CA LEU A 333 -12.55 -1.32 -19.48
C LEU A 333 -12.72 -1.01 -20.97
N LYS A 334 -13.96 -0.99 -21.48
CA LYS A 334 -14.26 -0.62 -22.87
C LYS A 334 -13.85 0.83 -23.17
N ALA A 335 -14.27 1.75 -22.31
CA ALA A 335 -13.95 3.18 -22.43
C ALA A 335 -12.43 3.44 -22.27
N ALA A 336 -11.75 2.68 -21.41
CA ALA A 336 -10.29 2.72 -21.31
C ALA A 336 -9.61 2.26 -22.60
N ALA A 337 -10.06 1.16 -23.20
CA ALA A 337 -9.51 0.66 -24.46
C ALA A 337 -9.70 1.68 -25.61
N GLU A 338 -10.87 2.33 -25.68
CA GLU A 338 -11.17 3.38 -26.67
C GLU A 338 -10.26 4.62 -26.56
N THR A 339 -9.65 4.83 -25.40
CA THR A 339 -8.69 5.94 -25.16
C THR A 339 -7.22 5.47 -25.19
N GLY A 340 -6.96 4.23 -25.62
CA GLY A 340 -5.63 3.65 -25.76
C GLY A 340 -5.11 2.88 -24.55
N GLY A 341 -5.97 2.58 -23.57
CA GLY A 341 -5.63 1.85 -22.37
C GLY A 341 -5.47 0.36 -22.62
N GLN A 342 -4.41 -0.23 -22.07
CA GLN A 342 -4.13 -1.67 -22.17
C GLN A 342 -4.26 -2.30 -20.79
N THR A 343 -5.19 -3.23 -20.64
CA THR A 343 -5.42 -3.93 -19.37
C THR A 343 -4.73 -5.29 -19.36
N PHE A 344 -4.00 -5.57 -18.28
CA PHE A 344 -3.28 -6.83 -18.12
C PHE A 344 -3.10 -7.17 -16.64
N GLU A 345 -2.78 -8.44 -16.38
CA GLU A 345 -2.43 -8.94 -15.06
C GLU A 345 -0.95 -8.66 -14.75
N ARG A 346 -0.69 -7.98 -13.64
CA ARG A 346 0.65 -7.65 -13.16
C ARG A 346 1.38 -8.92 -12.73
N LYS A 347 2.72 -8.91 -12.87
CA LYS A 347 3.64 -9.93 -12.35
C LYS A 347 4.55 -9.43 -11.23
N LYS A 348 4.41 -8.16 -10.88
CA LYS A 348 5.21 -7.41 -9.90
C LYS A 348 4.28 -6.43 -9.17
N ALA A 349 4.71 -5.96 -8.00
CA ALA A 349 3.88 -5.16 -7.10
C ALA A 349 2.47 -5.78 -6.91
N LEU A 350 2.44 -7.08 -6.63
CA LEU A 350 1.19 -7.83 -6.43
C LEU A 350 0.58 -7.41 -5.09
N SER A 351 -0.61 -6.82 -5.12
CA SER A 351 -1.30 -6.34 -3.93
C SER A 351 -1.74 -7.52 -3.07
N GLY A 352 -1.11 -7.73 -1.93
CA GLY A 352 -1.40 -8.83 -1.01
C GLY A 352 -2.09 -8.33 0.25
N ILE A 353 -3.15 -9.01 0.69
CA ILE A 353 -3.87 -8.70 1.94
C ILE A 353 -3.76 -9.84 2.95
N LYS A 354 -3.67 -9.50 4.23
CA LYS A 354 -3.85 -10.41 5.36
C LYS A 354 -4.95 -9.88 6.27
N TRP A 355 -5.97 -10.70 6.52
CA TRP A 355 -7.04 -10.43 7.47
C TRP A 355 -6.75 -11.05 8.84
N TYR A 356 -7.01 -10.28 9.90
CA TYR A 356 -6.86 -10.74 11.28
C TYR A 356 -8.19 -10.86 12.01
N GLY A 357 -9.31 -10.37 11.47
CA GLY A 357 -10.62 -10.55 12.11
C GLY A 357 -11.17 -11.98 12.00
N THR A 358 -12.44 -12.14 12.35
CA THR A 358 -13.15 -13.43 12.23
C THR A 358 -13.28 -13.86 10.76
N GLY A 359 -13.15 -15.15 10.50
CA GLY A 359 -13.17 -15.72 9.14
C GLY A 359 -11.78 -15.87 8.54
N LYS A 360 -11.71 -16.22 7.25
CA LYS A 360 -10.46 -16.43 6.51
C LYS A 360 -10.15 -15.24 5.62
N THR A 361 -8.88 -15.04 5.31
CA THR A 361 -8.43 -14.00 4.37
C THR A 361 -9.05 -14.18 2.98
N GLU A 362 -9.20 -15.42 2.48
CA GLU A 362 -9.84 -15.74 1.19
C GLU A 362 -11.26 -15.19 1.04
N ASP A 363 -11.96 -14.98 2.15
CA ASP A 363 -13.33 -14.48 2.17
C ASP A 363 -13.41 -12.95 2.31
N ILE A 364 -12.30 -12.22 2.18
CA ILE A 364 -12.27 -10.77 2.36
C ILE A 364 -12.18 -10.05 1.03
N GLU A 365 -13.10 -9.11 0.84
CA GLU A 365 -13.13 -8.25 -0.32
C GLU A 365 -12.44 -6.92 -0.02
N TRP A 366 -11.35 -6.65 -0.74
CA TRP A 366 -10.64 -5.37 -0.64
C TRP A 366 -11.13 -4.40 -1.69
N ILE A 367 -11.91 -3.42 -1.24
CA ILE A 367 -12.59 -2.42 -2.04
C ILE A 367 -11.67 -1.21 -2.23
N LEU A 368 -11.66 -0.66 -3.45
CA LEU A 368 -10.80 0.48 -3.84
C LEU A 368 -9.33 0.20 -3.50
N ASN A 369 -8.85 -1.00 -3.87
CA ASN A 369 -7.46 -1.41 -3.72
C ASN A 369 -6.52 -0.36 -4.33
N GLU A 370 -5.68 0.23 -3.48
CA GLU A 370 -4.88 1.42 -3.78
C GLU A 370 -3.92 1.18 -4.96
N LYS A 371 -4.05 2.01 -6.02
CA LYS A 371 -2.97 2.77 -6.70
C LYS A 371 -3.38 3.30 -8.07
#